data_AF-A0A0F9SRV6-F1
#
_entry.id   AF-A0A0F9SRV6-F1
#
_cell.length_a   1.000
_cell.length_b   1.000
_cell.length_c   1.000
_cell.angle_alpha   90.00
_cell.angle_beta   90.00
_cell.angle_gamma   90.00
#
_symmetry.space_group_name_H-M   'P 1'
#
loop_
_entity.id
_entity.type
_entity.pdbx_description
1 polymer ?
#
loop_
_entity_poly.entity_id
_entity_poly.type
_entity_poly.pdbx_seq_one_letter_code
_entity_poly.pdbx_strand_id
1 'polypeptide(L)' 'MFGLADGKVTYTVGSLTILYAVVGYLLGQLDFVSAGQLVSTSLLAMGVRSGIAKGK' A
#
# COMPACT_ATOMS: atom_id res chain seq x y z
N MET A 1 -6.95 22.12 7.19
CA MET A 1 -7.34 20.69 7.22
C MET A 1 -6.37 19.89 6.34
N PHE A 2 -5.15 19.62 6.81
CA PHE A 2 -4.14 18.82 6.07
C PHE A 2 -3.34 17.93 7.06
N GLY A 3 -4.06 17.33 8.01
CA GLY A 3 -3.51 16.45 9.05
C GLY A 3 -3.42 14.97 8.63
N LEU A 4 -3.74 14.62 7.38
CA LEU A 4 -3.69 13.25 6.87
C LEU A 4 -2.28 12.79 6.44
N ALA A 5 -1.26 13.59 6.74
CA ALA A 5 0.15 13.29 6.49
C ALA A 5 0.83 12.68 7.73
N ASP A 6 0.10 11.97 8.58
CA ASP A 6 0.73 11.23 9.67
C ASP A 6 1.41 9.97 9.09
N GLY A 7 2.69 9.75 9.41
CA GLY A 7 3.54 8.66 8.88
C GLY A 7 2.82 7.34 8.84
N LYS A 8 2.13 7.08 9.95
CA LYS A 8 1.43 5.85 10.29
C LYS A 8 0.29 5.53 9.32
N VAL A 9 -0.44 6.54 8.85
CA VAL A 9 -1.62 6.33 7.98
C VAL A 9 -1.21 5.74 6.63
N THR A 10 -0.11 6.19 6.03
CA THR A 10 0.34 5.63 4.74
C THR A 10 0.82 4.19 4.88
N TYR A 11 1.51 3.85 5.96
CA TYR A 11 1.88 2.45 6.21
C TYR A 11 0.66 1.59 6.48
N THR A 12 -0.30 2.05 7.28
CA THR A 12 -1.55 1.32 7.56
C THR A 12 -2.37 1.08 6.30
N VAL A 13 -2.59 2.12 5.48
CA VAL A 13 -3.34 1.99 4.21
C VAL A 13 -2.59 1.10 3.22
N GLY A 14 -1.26 1.22 3.14
CA GLY A 14 -0.43 0.34 2.31
C GLY A 14 -0.54 -1.14 2.71
N SER A 15 -0.45 -1.46 4.00
CA SER A 15 -0.61 -2.82 4.50
C SER A 15 -2.02 -3.38 4.27
N LEU A 16 -3.07 -2.57 4.48
CA LEU A 16 -4.45 -2.98 4.22
C LEU A 16 -4.71 -3.27 2.74
N THR A 17 -4.13 -2.46 1.85
CA THR A 17 -4.27 -2.66 0.40
C THR A 17 -3.60 -3.95 -0.06
N ILE A 18 -2.43 -4.30 0.53
CA ILE A 18 -1.76 -5.58 0.28
C ILE A 18 -2.62 -6.75 0.76
N LEU A 19 -3.19 -6.66 1.97
CA LEU A 19 -4.09 -7.69 2.50
C LEU A 19 -5.32 -7.89 1.59
N TYR A 20 -5.94 -6.79 1.15
CA TYR A 20 -7.06 -6.84 0.22
C TYR A 20 -6.68 -7.51 -1.10
N ALA A 21 -5.53 -7.17 -1.69
CA ALA A 21 -5.06 -7.77 -2.94
C ALA A 21 -4.82 -9.28 -2.80
N VAL A 22 -4.20 -9.72 -1.70
CA VAL A 22 -3.92 -11.14 -1.45
C VAL A 22 -5.21 -11.92 -1.18
N VAL A 23 -6.10 -11.40 -0.33
CA VAL A 23 -7.37 -12.06 -0.02
C VAL A 23 -8.28 -12.09 -1.26
N GLY A 24 -8.38 -10.98 -2.00
CA GLY A 24 -9.15 -10.91 -3.24
C GLY A 24 -8.66 -11.91 -4.29
N TYR A 25 -7.34 -12.10 -4.41
CA TYR A 25 -6.77 -13.12 -5.29
C TYR A 25 -7.12 -14.54 -4.82
N LEU A 26 -6.98 -14.85 -3.53
CA LEU A 26 -7.30 -16.17 -2.97
C LEU A 26 -8.79 -16.52 -3.08
N LEU A 27 -9.67 -15.53 -2.99
CA LEU A 27 -11.11 -15.69 -3.16
C LEU A 27 -11.55 -15.73 -4.64
N GLY A 28 -10.62 -15.61 -5.59
CA GLY A 28 -10.92 -15.57 -7.03
C GLY A 28 -11.66 -14.31 -7.47
N GLN A 29 -11.67 -13.26 -6.65
CA GLN A 29 -12.28 -11.95 -6.96
C GLN A 29 -11.33 -11.03 -7.71
N LEU A 30 -10.03 -11.32 -7.68
CA LEU A 30 -8.98 -10.54 -8.32
C LEU A 30 -8.07 -11.42 -9.16
N ASP A 31 -7.74 -10.96 -10.37
CA ASP A 31 -6.74 -11.62 -11.21
C ASP A 31 -5.31 -11.35 -10.69
N PHE A 32 -4.39 -12.27 -11.01
CA PHE A 32 -2.99 -12.20 -10.59
C PHE A 32 -2.32 -10.86 -10.97
N VAL A 33 -2.60 -10.35 -12.17
CA VAL A 33 -2.02 -9.08 -12.65
C VAL A 33 -2.51 -7.90 -11.81
N SER A 34 -3.81 -7.88 -11.51
CA SER A 34 -4.42 -6.80 -10.71
C SER A 34 -3.95 -6.84 -9.25
N ALA A 35 -3.84 -8.03 -8.67
CA ALA A 35 -3.29 -8.22 -7.33
C ALA A 35 -1.82 -7.77 -7.26
N GLY A 36 -1.01 -8.16 -8.24
CA GLY A 36 0.39 -7.75 -8.36
C GLY A 36 0.55 -6.23 -8.44
N GLN A 37 -0.24 -5.56 -9.27
CA GLN A 37 -0.22 -4.10 -9.39
C GLN A 37 -0.54 -3.41 -8.06
N LEU A 38 -1.60 -3.82 -7.36
CA LEU A 38 -1.97 -3.24 -6.07
C LEU A 38 -0.86 -3.39 -5.02
N VAL A 39 -0.24 -4.56 -4.95
CA VAL A 39 0.88 -4.81 -4.03
C VAL A 39 2.08 -3.93 -4.39
N SER A 40 2.49 -3.89 -5.66
CA SER A 40 3.62 -3.08 -6.12
C SER A 40 3.41 -1.59 -5.87
N THR A 41 2.22 -1.05 -6.18
CA THR A 41 1.90 0.37 -5.94
C THR A 41 1.88 0.70 -4.45
N SER A 42 1.36 -0.19 -3.61
CA SER A 42 1.34 -0.01 -2.15
C SER A 42 2.73 0.00 -1.55
N LEU A 43 3.59 -0.94 -1.99
CA LEU A 43 5.00 -0.99 -1.58
C LEU A 43 5.77 0.24 -2.04
N LEU A 44 5.54 0.71 -3.28
CA LEU A 44 6.14 1.94 -3.78
C LEU A 44 5.73 3.16 -2.95
N ALA A 45 4.44 3.31 -2.63
CA ALA A 45 3.94 4.42 -1.82
C ALA A 45 4.58 4.42 -0.42
N MET A 46 4.71 3.26 0.21
CA MET A 46 5.40 3.11 1.50
C MET A 46 6.91 3.35 1.39
N GLY A 47 7.55 2.92 0.30
CA GLY A 47 8.97 3.13 0.02
C GLY A 47 9.29 4.61 -0.20
N VAL A 48 8.50 5.32 -1.01
CA VAL A 48 8.61 6.77 -1.22
C VAL A 48 8.41 7.52 0.10
N ARG A 49 7.40 7.11 0.91
CA ARG A 49 7.18 7.68 2.24
C ARG A 49 8.39 7.48 3.16
N SER A 50 8.95 6.26 3.19
CA SER A 50 10.14 5.93 3.98
C SER A 50 11.36 6.72 3.53
N GLY A 51 11.56 6.87 2.21
CA GLY A 51 12.61 7.70 1.64
C GLY A 51 12.47 9.18 2.00
N ILE A 52 11.26 9.73 1.93
CA ILE A 52 10.98 11.11 2.36
C ILE A 52 11.21 11.28 3.87
N ALA A 53 10.88 10.27 4.68
CA ALA A 53 11.09 10.30 6.14
C ALA A 53 12.56 10.19 6.54
N LYS A 54 13.40 9.51 5.75
CA LYS A 54 14.85 9.36 5.96
C LYS A 54 15.69 10.52 5.38
N GLY A 55 15.11 11.32 4.48
CA GLY A 55 15.77 12.47 3.84
C GLY A 55 15.74 13.77 4.65
N LYS A 56 15.39 13.70 5.94
CA LYS A 56 15.51 14.76 6.95
C LYS A 56 16.42 14.27 8.08
#